data_AF-A0A367LV35-F1
#
_entry.id   AF-A0A367LV35-F1
#
_cell.length_a   1.000
_cell.length_b   1.000
_cell.length_c   1.000
_cell.angle_alpha   90.00
_cell.angle_beta   90.00
_cell.angle_gamma   90.00
#
_symmetry.space_group_name_H-M   'P 1'
#
loop_
_entity.id
_entity.type
_entity.pdbx_description
1 polymer ?
#
loop_
_entity_poly.entity_id
_entity_poly.type
_entity_poly.pdbx_seq_one_letter_code
_entity_poly.pdbx_strand_id
1 'polypeptide(L)'
;EQLRQRLDREIGDMQRLLEDTLDLAWMDTERPQLPTEPVLALSVWEALRDDACFESGWDPARLPCRLGVDCRVEVHLDSLAQAMENLLRNAIRHSPEDGTVS
;
A
#
# COMPACT_ATOMS: atom_id res chain seq x y z
N GLU A 1 -10.51 16.72 24.69
CA GLU A 1 -10.18 15.41 24.09
C GLU A 1 -9.98 15.47 22.57
N GLN A 2 -10.89 16.10 21.82
CA GLN A 2 -10.82 16.21 20.35
C GLN A 2 -9.49 16.80 19.81
N LEU A 3 -8.95 17.82 20.49
CA LEU A 3 -7.67 18.45 20.10
C LEU A 3 -6.48 17.50 20.25
N ARG A 4 -6.50 16.64 21.27
CA ARG A 4 -5.43 15.69 21.57
C ARG A 4 -5.42 14.53 20.57
N GLN A 5 -6.60 14.02 20.21
CA GLN A 5 -6.76 13.01 19.16
C GLN A 5 -6.37 13.52 17.77
N ARG A 6 -6.49 14.83 17.53
CA ARG A 6 -6.04 15.45 16.28
C ARG A 6 -4.52 15.57 16.26
N LEU A 7 -3.93 15.99 17.38
CA LEU A 7 -2.48 16.07 17.53
C LEU A 7 -1.82 14.70 17.41
N ASP A 8 -2.38 13.67 18.06
CA ASP A 8 -1.86 12.29 17.99
C ASP A 8 -1.91 11.75 16.55
N ARG A 9 -2.95 12.11 15.77
CA ARG A 9 -3.02 11.80 14.33
C ARG A 9 -1.98 12.55 13.50
N GLU A 10 -1.85 13.86 13.69
CA GLU A 10 -0.84 14.66 12.98
C GLU A 10 0.58 14.17 13.27
N ILE A 11 0.87 13.75 14.50
CA ILE A 11 2.16 13.16 14.86
C ILE A 11 2.37 11.83 14.15
N GLY A 12 1.35 10.96 14.12
CA GLY A 12 1.44 9.69 13.40
C GLY A 12 1.64 9.87 11.89
N ASP A 13 0.93 10.82 11.29
CA ASP A 13 1.08 11.19 9.88
C ASP A 13 2.49 11.74 9.60
N MET A 14 3.01 12.60 10.50
CA MET A 14 4.38 13.13 10.39
C MET A 14 5.44 12.03 10.54
N GLN A 15 5.25 11.07 11.44
CA GLN A 15 6.18 9.95 11.62
C GLN A 15 6.26 9.08 10.37
N ARG A 16 5.10 8.75 9.78
CA ARG A 16 5.03 7.97 8.54
C ARG A 16 5.69 8.69 7.37
N LEU A 17 5.46 10.01 7.23
CA LEU A 17 6.15 10.81 6.22
C LEU A 17 7.68 10.84 6.40
N LEU A 18 8.15 10.81 7.64
CA LEU A 18 9.58 10.82 7.97
C LEU A 18 10.22 9.47 7.62
N GLU A 19 9.55 8.36 7.96
CA GLU A 19 9.94 7.00 7.55
C GLU A 19 9.98 6.88 6.02
N ASP A 20 8.91 7.27 5.33
CA ASP A 20 8.85 7.24 3.86
C ASP A 20 9.98 8.08 3.22
N THR A 21 10.33 9.23 3.81
CA THR A 21 11.40 10.10 3.31
C THR A 21 12.79 9.50 3.53
N LEU A 22 13.01 8.84 4.66
CA LEU A 22 14.27 8.14 4.95
C LEU A 22 14.44 6.94 4.02
N ASP A 23 13.38 6.18 3.80
CA ASP A 23 13.36 5.05 2.86
C ASP A 23 13.67 5.53 1.43
N LEU A 24 13.04 6.62 0.99
CA LEU A 24 13.32 7.25 -0.30
C LEU A 24 14.78 7.74 -0.42
N ALA A 25 15.29 8.43 0.59
CA ALA A 25 16.68 8.93 0.58
C ALA A 25 17.70 7.78 0.56
N TRP A 26 17.41 6.68 1.26
CA TRP A 26 18.24 5.47 1.26
C TRP A 26 18.19 4.74 -0.09
N MET A 27 17.00 4.61 -0.69
CA MET A 27 16.85 4.05 -2.04
C MET A 27 17.60 4.86 -3.11
N ASP A 28 17.60 6.18 -3.02
CA ASP A 28 18.27 7.07 -3.99
C ASP A 28 19.81 7.06 -3.86
N THR A 29 20.32 6.83 -2.64
CA THR A 29 21.77 6.86 -2.36
C THR A 29 22.47 5.52 -2.54
N GLU A 30 21.87 4.39 -2.15
CA GLU A 30 22.58 3.10 -2.14
C GLU A 30 22.27 2.22 -3.36
N ARG A 31 21.18 2.47 -4.11
CA ARG A 31 20.63 1.53 -5.12
C ARG A 31 20.81 0.06 -4.69
N PRO A 32 20.40 -0.30 -3.46
CA PRO A 32 20.65 -1.63 -2.95
C PRO A 32 19.98 -2.63 -3.89
N GLN A 33 20.74 -3.61 -4.36
CA GLN A 33 20.17 -4.74 -5.07
C GLN A 33 19.43 -5.59 -4.03
N LEU A 34 18.18 -5.23 -3.78
CA LEU A 34 17.32 -6.01 -2.93
C LEU A 34 17.18 -7.42 -3.55
N PRO A 35 17.30 -8.48 -2.75
CA PRO A 35 17.13 -9.83 -3.25
C PRO A 35 15.73 -9.93 -3.85
N THR A 36 15.66 -10.43 -5.08
CA THR A 36 14.40 -10.65 -5.77
C THR A 36 14.06 -12.13 -5.76
N GLU A 37 12.78 -12.42 -5.67
CA GLU A 37 12.24 -13.76 -5.73
C GLU A 37 10.93 -13.77 -6.56
N PRO A 38 10.53 -14.93 -7.10
CA PRO A 38 9.25 -15.09 -7.77
C PRO A 38 8.11 -14.96 -6.76
N VAL A 39 7.40 -13.83 -6.80
CA VAL A 39 6.24 -13.56 -5.96
C VAL A 39 4.95 -13.74 -6.76
N LEU A 40 3.96 -14.41 -6.18
CA LEU A 40 2.62 -14.50 -6.75
C LEU A 40 1.86 -13.19 -6.49
N ALA A 41 1.74 -12.37 -7.53
CA ALA A 41 1.18 -11.01 -7.41
C ALA A 41 -0.28 -11.02 -6.92
N LEU A 42 -1.04 -12.06 -7.27
CA LEU A 42 -2.42 -12.22 -6.80
C LEU A 42 -2.50 -12.34 -5.27
N SER A 43 -1.60 -13.11 -4.64
CA SER A 43 -1.62 -13.29 -3.18
C SER A 43 -1.28 -12.00 -2.43
N VAL A 44 -0.35 -11.20 -2.96
CA VAL A 44 -0.03 -9.88 -2.40
C VAL A 44 -1.24 -8.94 -2.52
N TRP A 45 -1.87 -8.92 -3.70
CA TRP A 45 -3.08 -8.12 -3.91
C TRP A 45 -4.22 -8.50 -2.97
N GLU A 46 -4.50 -9.81 -2.79
CA GLU A 46 -5.58 -10.29 -1.93
C GLU A 46 -5.36 -9.88 -0.47
N ALA A 47 -4.14 -10.06 0.05
CA ALA A 47 -3.80 -9.64 1.41
C ALA A 47 -3.99 -8.14 1.61
N LEU A 48 -3.44 -7.31 0.71
CA LEU A 48 -3.55 -5.85 0.80
C LEU A 48 -4.99 -5.35 0.63
N ARG A 49 -5.75 -5.96 -0.28
CA ARG A 49 -7.18 -5.64 -0.48
C ARG A 49 -7.96 -5.90 0.80
N ASP A 50 -7.76 -7.06 1.42
CA ASP A 50 -8.51 -7.45 2.60
C ASP A 50 -8.22 -6.51 3.78
N ASP A 51 -6.95 -6.17 4.00
CA ASP A 51 -6.54 -5.19 5.02
C ASP A 51 -7.13 -3.79 4.73
N ALA A 52 -7.02 -3.32 3.50
CA ALA A 52 -7.53 -2.00 3.12
C ALA A 52 -9.06 -1.92 3.20
N CYS A 53 -9.79 -2.98 2.83
CA CYS A 53 -11.24 -3.08 2.98
C CYS A 53 -11.65 -3.10 4.46
N PHE A 54 -10.91 -3.83 5.30
CA PHE A 54 -11.15 -3.87 6.73
C PHE A 54 -10.98 -2.49 7.38
N GLU A 55 -9.91 -1.76 7.03
CA GLU A 55 -9.62 -0.46 7.62
C GLU A 55 -10.53 0.67 7.10
N SER A 56 -10.85 0.68 5.81
CA SER A 56 -11.61 1.77 5.16
C SER A 56 -13.11 1.53 5.10
N GLY A 57 -13.56 0.29 5.26
CA GLY A 57 -14.95 -0.12 5.03
C GLY A 57 -15.37 -0.16 3.55
N TRP A 58 -14.43 -0.04 2.61
CA TRP A 58 -14.74 -0.19 1.18
C TRP A 58 -15.23 -1.60 0.84
N ASP A 59 -16.26 -1.67 -0.01
CA ASP A 59 -16.74 -2.93 -0.56
C ASP A 59 -15.63 -3.58 -1.43
N PRO A 60 -15.20 -4.82 -1.13
CA PRO A 60 -14.21 -5.54 -1.94
C PRO A 60 -14.57 -5.65 -3.43
N ALA A 61 -15.87 -5.62 -3.78
CA ALA A 61 -16.32 -5.63 -5.17
C ALA A 61 -15.84 -4.41 -5.97
N ARG A 62 -15.45 -3.33 -5.29
CA ARG A 62 -14.91 -2.09 -5.89
C ARG A 62 -13.41 -2.15 -6.14
N LEU A 63 -12.75 -3.24 -5.72
CA LEU A 63 -11.32 -3.50 -5.90
C LEU A 63 -11.10 -4.80 -6.70
N PRO A 64 -11.63 -4.93 -7.93
CA PRO A 64 -11.49 -6.16 -8.70
C PRO A 64 -10.02 -6.41 -9.08
N CYS A 65 -9.53 -7.62 -8.79
CA CYS A 65 -8.26 -8.06 -9.33
C CYS A 65 -8.44 -8.55 -10.76
N ARG A 66 -7.60 -8.08 -11.69
CA ARG A 66 -7.54 -8.57 -13.08
C ARG A 66 -6.32 -9.45 -13.37
N LEU A 67 -5.50 -9.71 -12.36
CA LEU A 67 -4.32 -10.56 -12.52
C LEU A 67 -4.75 -12.02 -12.68
N GLY A 68 -4.02 -12.75 -13.54
CA GLY A 68 -4.18 -14.19 -13.63
C GLY A 68 -3.70 -14.88 -12.36
N VAL A 69 -4.30 -16.03 -12.03
CA VAL A 69 -3.98 -16.81 -10.82
C VAL A 69 -2.54 -17.28 -10.74
N ASP A 70 -1.85 -17.35 -11.87
CA ASP A 70 -0.44 -17.77 -11.98
C ASP A 70 0.51 -16.58 -12.23
N CYS A 71 0.04 -15.33 -12.08
CA CYS A 71 0.85 -14.14 -12.33
C CYS A 71 1.99 -14.02 -11.32
N ARG A 72 3.20 -14.36 -11.77
CA ARG A 72 4.43 -14.26 -10.98
C ARG A 72 5.30 -13.10 -11.46
N VAL A 73 5.89 -12.39 -10.51
CA VAL A 73 6.81 -11.28 -10.75
C VAL A 73 8.09 -11.49 -9.94
N GLU A 74 9.24 -11.20 -10.54
CA GLU A 74 10.55 -11.27 -9.87
C GLU A 74 10.83 -9.93 -9.17
N VAL A 75 10.62 -9.89 -7.85
CA VAL A 75 10.65 -8.64 -7.06
C VAL A 75 11.15 -8.91 -5.64
N HIS A 76 11.51 -7.83 -4.94
CA HIS A 76 11.60 -7.86 -3.48
C HIS A 76 10.19 -7.70 -2.89
N LEU A 77 9.73 -8.71 -2.12
CA LEU A 77 8.35 -8.80 -1.65
C LEU A 77 7.90 -7.56 -0.88
N ASP A 78 8.66 -7.13 0.14
CA ASP A 78 8.26 -6.02 1.00
C ASP A 78 8.15 -4.70 0.22
N SER A 79 9.05 -4.50 -0.75
CA SER A 79 9.02 -3.29 -1.59
C SER A 79 7.82 -3.30 -2.54
N LEU A 80 7.46 -4.46 -3.10
CA LEU A 80 6.24 -4.59 -3.90
C LEU A 80 5.00 -4.34 -3.03
N ALA A 81 4.93 -4.96 -1.86
CA ALA A 81 3.80 -4.84 -0.94
C ALA A 81 3.60 -3.38 -0.51
N GLN A 82 4.66 -2.70 -0.08
CA GLN A 82 4.63 -1.29 0.33
C GLN A 82 4.17 -0.38 -0.81
N ALA A 83 4.71 -0.56 -2.02
CA ALA A 83 4.32 0.24 -3.18
C ALA A 83 2.85 0.03 -3.54
N MET A 84 2.38 -1.22 -3.55
CA MET A 84 0.99 -1.56 -3.85
C MET A 84 0.04 -1.05 -2.76
N GLU A 85 0.40 -1.15 -1.48
CA GLU A 85 -0.38 -0.62 -0.36
C GLU A 85 -0.57 0.88 -0.49
N ASN A 86 0.52 1.61 -0.79
CA ASN A 86 0.49 3.06 -0.97
C ASN A 86 -0.44 3.45 -2.14
N LEU A 87 -0.36 2.74 -3.26
CA LEU A 87 -1.25 2.96 -4.39
C LEU A 87 -2.71 2.68 -4.01
N LEU A 88 -2.97 1.59 -3.29
CA LEU A 88 -4.31 1.20 -2.86
C LEU A 88 -4.92 2.20 -1.88
N ARG A 89 -4.17 2.63 -0.85
CA ARG A 89 -4.59 3.66 0.10
C ARG A 89 -4.89 4.98 -0.59
N ASN A 90 -4.04 5.39 -1.54
CA ASN A 90 -4.27 6.59 -2.33
C ASN A 90 -5.53 6.47 -3.19
N ALA A 91 -5.74 5.33 -3.83
CA ALA A 91 -6.91 5.10 -4.65
C ALA A 91 -8.20 5.14 -3.82
N ILE A 92 -8.22 4.53 -2.64
CA ILE A 92 -9.36 4.60 -1.71
C ILE A 92 -9.64 6.03 -1.26
N ARG A 93 -8.59 6.79 -0.89
CA ARG A 93 -8.71 8.17 -0.39
C ARG A 93 -9.26 9.13 -1.45
N HIS A 94 -8.91 8.93 -2.71
CA HIS A 94 -9.16 9.91 -3.78
C HIS A 94 -10.26 9.50 -4.76
N SER A 95 -10.76 8.26 -4.69
CA SER A 95 -11.87 7.82 -5.52
C SER A 95 -13.22 8.29 -4.96
N PRO A 96 -14.21 8.56 -5.83
CA PRO A 96 -15.55 8.95 -5.40
C PRO A 96 -16.26 7.82 -4.65
N GLU A 97 -17.36 8.15 -3.96
CA GLU A 97 -18.12 7.22 -3.10
C GLU A 97 -18.56 5.93 -3.81
N ASP A 98 -18.83 5.96 -5.13
CA ASP A 98 -19.21 4.80 -5.93
C ASP A 98 -18.11 4.35 -6.93
N GLY A 99 -16.89 4.88 -6.78
CA GLY A 99 -15.76 4.59 -7.68
C GLY A 99 -15.25 3.16 -7.56
N THR A 100 -14.77 2.59 -8.66
CA THR A 100 -14.10 1.28 -8.72
C THR A 100 -12.64 1.48 -9.13
N VAL A 101 -11.71 0.75 -8.50
CA VAL A 101 -10.26 0.83 -8.75
C VAL A 101 -9.74 -0.55 -9.13
N SER A 102 -8.99 -0.65 -10.22
CA SER A 102 -8.56 -1.93 -10.81
C SER A 102 -7.24 -1.83 -11.57
#